data_AF-A0A449D7B6-F1
#
_entry.id   AF-A0A449D7B6-F1
#
_cell.length_a   1.000
_cell.length_b   1.000
_cell.length_c   1.000
_cell.angle_alpha   90.00
_cell.angle_beta   90.00
_cell.angle_gamma   90.00
#
_symmetry.space_group_name_H-M   'P 1'
#
loop_
_entity.id
_entity.type
_entity.pdbx_description
1 polymer ?
#
loop_
_entity_poly.entity_id
_entity_poly.type
_entity_poly.pdbx_seq_one_letter_code
_entity_poly.pdbx_strand_id
1 'polypeptide(L)'
;MGLQRINTGKGHWYKIDGKKADGVTTLIGDGMRKKALEYWSANETAGYAVDHWDELAKVSPSKRLEILKKARFESRDEAARRGTEVHDLAEKLTNGEEVDVPEEIAGYVESAVKFLDDFKVQPILTEATVAHRKGNYAGTLDLVFRSPLFPGKTFISDWKTNRSGIYGETALQLAAYRYADFYQDGDSEVPMSNLGITDALAIWIRADGYTVYEMDASPETFTLFKYVSAVARGTKTLNDLKGKEIAA
;
A
#
# COMPACT_ATOMS: atom_id res chain seq x y z
N MET A 1 8.02 -23.15 11.13
CA MET A 1 6.92 -22.85 10.18
C MET A 1 6.33 -21.55 10.66
N GLY A 2 6.30 -20.53 9.82
CA GLY A 2 5.87 -19.18 10.22
C GLY A 2 5.79 -18.25 9.01
N LEU A 3 5.65 -16.96 9.29
CA LEU A 3 5.56 -15.92 8.27
C LEU A 3 6.94 -15.52 7.74
N GLN A 4 7.07 -15.44 6.42
CA GLN A 4 8.31 -15.01 5.76
C GLN A 4 7.99 -13.95 4.71
N ARG A 5 8.64 -12.80 4.81
CA ARG A 5 8.71 -11.80 3.73
C ARG A 5 9.94 -12.08 2.89
N ILE A 6 9.75 -12.25 1.59
CA ILE A 6 10.80 -12.57 0.62
C ILE A 6 10.98 -11.37 -0.29
N ASN A 7 12.10 -10.68 -0.14
CA ASN A 7 12.48 -9.55 -0.97
C ASN A 7 13.12 -10.02 -2.28
N THR A 8 12.82 -9.31 -3.36
CA THR A 8 13.33 -9.55 -4.71
C THR A 8 13.75 -8.22 -5.30
N GLY A 9 14.58 -8.24 -6.36
CA GLY A 9 15.00 -6.99 -7.02
C GLY A 9 13.86 -6.18 -7.66
N LYS A 10 12.62 -6.69 -7.69
CA LYS A 10 11.44 -6.02 -8.29
C LYS A 10 10.28 -5.83 -7.30
N GLY A 11 10.49 -6.09 -6.01
CA GLY A 11 9.44 -6.04 -4.98
C GLY A 11 9.54 -7.17 -3.98
N HIS A 12 8.44 -7.53 -3.33
CA HIS A 12 8.43 -8.57 -2.29
C HIS A 12 7.18 -9.45 -2.38
N TRP A 13 7.22 -10.60 -1.72
CA TRP A 13 6.09 -11.53 -1.58
C TRP A 13 6.20 -12.32 -0.28
N TYR A 14 5.15 -13.05 0.08
CA TYR A 14 5.03 -13.67 1.40
C TYR A 14 4.84 -15.18 1.35
N LYS A 15 5.31 -15.87 2.39
CA LYS A 15 4.91 -17.24 2.73
C LYS A 15 4.31 -17.31 4.12
N ILE A 16 3.27 -18.13 4.27
CA ILE A 16 2.73 -18.55 5.56
C ILE A 16 2.91 -20.06 5.62
N ASP A 17 3.65 -20.54 6.63
CA ASP A 17 3.90 -21.97 6.85
C ASP A 17 4.48 -22.68 5.60
N GLY A 18 5.38 -21.99 4.90
CA GLY A 18 6.03 -22.50 3.68
C GLY A 18 5.20 -22.39 2.39
N LYS A 19 3.92 -22.02 2.48
CA LYS A 19 3.03 -21.82 1.32
C LYS A 19 3.00 -20.35 0.91
N LYS A 20 2.95 -20.08 -0.39
CA LYS A 20 2.82 -18.71 -0.90
C LYS A 20 1.50 -18.09 -0.42
N ALA A 21 1.60 -16.88 0.14
CA ALA A 21 0.47 -16.07 0.57
C ALA A 21 0.29 -14.86 -0.35
N ASP A 22 -0.94 -14.39 -0.46
CA ASP A 22 -1.27 -13.21 -1.25
C ASP A 22 -0.94 -11.93 -0.48
N GLY A 23 -0.42 -10.91 -1.16
CA GLY A 23 -0.23 -9.58 -0.57
C GLY A 23 -1.57 -8.85 -0.43
N VAL A 24 -1.83 -8.18 0.69
CA VAL A 24 -3.06 -7.39 0.91
C VAL A 24 -3.28 -6.36 -0.20
N THR A 25 -2.26 -5.56 -0.52
CA THR A 25 -2.34 -4.53 -1.57
C THR A 25 -2.54 -5.14 -2.96
N THR A 26 -1.97 -6.32 -3.22
CA THR A 26 -2.19 -7.09 -4.46
C THR A 26 -3.64 -7.57 -4.56
N LEU A 27 -4.21 -8.12 -3.48
CA LEU A 27 -5.62 -8.55 -3.47
C LEU A 27 -6.57 -7.37 -3.72
N ILE A 28 -6.32 -6.22 -3.10
CA ILE A 28 -7.12 -5.01 -3.33
C ILE A 28 -6.98 -4.53 -4.78
N GLY A 29 -5.76 -4.52 -5.32
CA GLY A 29 -5.49 -4.12 -6.70
C GLY A 29 -6.13 -5.03 -7.75
N ASP A 30 -6.04 -6.34 -7.56
CA ASP A 30 -6.58 -7.35 -8.48
C ASP A 30 -8.11 -7.50 -8.36
N GLY A 31 -8.66 -7.24 -7.17
CA GLY A 31 -10.07 -7.47 -6.86
C GLY A 31 -10.97 -6.25 -7.06
N MET A 32 -10.41 -5.05 -7.21
CA MET A 32 -11.17 -3.82 -7.42
C MET A 32 -10.75 -3.09 -8.69
N ARG A 33 -11.76 -2.63 -9.44
CA ARG A 33 -11.51 -1.77 -10.60
C ARG A 33 -11.18 -0.34 -10.17
N LYS A 34 -9.98 0.13 -10.51
CA LYS A 34 -9.52 1.50 -10.23
C LYS A 34 -9.79 2.44 -11.41
N LYS A 35 -11.06 2.82 -11.62
CA LYS A 35 -11.49 3.67 -12.76
C LYS A 35 -10.65 4.94 -12.92
N ALA A 36 -10.31 5.61 -11.82
CA ALA A 36 -9.50 6.83 -11.85
C ALA A 36 -8.11 6.60 -12.48
N LEU A 37 -7.49 5.44 -12.24
CA LEU A 37 -6.20 5.10 -12.83
C LEU A 37 -6.30 4.81 -14.34
N GLU A 38 -7.46 4.36 -14.83
CA GLU A 38 -7.68 4.17 -16.27
C GLU A 38 -7.67 5.52 -17.00
N TYR A 39 -8.41 6.51 -16.47
CA TYR A 39 -8.42 7.86 -17.02
C TYR A 39 -7.06 8.55 -16.87
N TRP A 40 -6.43 8.43 -15.70
CA TRP A 40 -5.09 8.96 -15.48
C TRP A 40 -4.08 8.37 -16.47
N SER A 41 -4.05 7.05 -16.65
CA SER A 41 -3.19 6.35 -17.60
C SER A 41 -3.34 6.87 -19.04
N ALA A 42 -4.58 7.14 -19.46
CA ALA A 42 -4.86 7.75 -20.76
C ALA A 42 -4.34 9.18 -20.85
N ASN A 43 -4.58 9.99 -19.82
CA ASN A 43 -4.14 11.39 -19.77
C ASN A 43 -2.61 11.52 -19.74
N GLU A 44 -1.88 10.73 -18.96
CA GLU A 44 -0.41 10.78 -18.93
C GLU A 44 0.18 10.39 -20.29
N THR A 45 -0.38 9.36 -20.93
CA THR A 45 0.08 8.93 -22.26
C THR A 45 -0.19 10.00 -23.32
N ALA A 46 -1.38 10.61 -23.29
CA ALA A 46 -1.76 11.65 -24.25
C ALA A 46 -0.99 12.96 -24.00
N GLY A 47 -0.84 13.36 -22.73
CA GLY A 47 -0.08 14.54 -22.32
C GLY A 47 1.37 14.44 -22.75
N TYR A 48 2.04 13.32 -22.48
CA TYR A 48 3.41 13.07 -22.96
C TYR A 48 3.51 13.22 -24.48
N ALA A 49 2.52 12.71 -25.22
CA ALA A 49 2.52 12.85 -26.68
C ALA A 49 2.43 14.31 -27.13
N VAL A 50 1.60 15.12 -26.47
CA VAL A 50 1.45 16.55 -26.76
C VAL A 50 2.72 17.31 -26.40
N ASP A 51 3.30 17.06 -25.23
CA ASP A 51 4.45 17.79 -24.71
C ASP A 51 5.75 17.48 -25.48
N HIS A 52 5.88 16.26 -26.02
CA HIS A 52 7.08 15.80 -26.74
C HIS A 52 6.85 15.55 -28.24
N TRP A 53 5.86 16.21 -28.85
CA TRP A 53 5.42 15.90 -30.22
C TRP A 53 6.57 15.99 -31.25
N ASP A 54 7.39 17.04 -31.17
CA ASP A 54 8.50 17.26 -32.11
C ASP A 54 9.60 16.20 -32.02
N GLU A 55 9.85 15.66 -30.81
CA GLU A 55 10.80 14.57 -30.60
C GLU A 55 10.24 13.24 -31.11
N LEU A 56 8.97 12.98 -30.80
CA LEU A 56 8.25 11.79 -31.25
C LEU A 56 8.12 11.75 -32.78
N ALA A 57 8.01 12.90 -33.43
CA ALA A 57 7.97 13.03 -34.89
C ALA A 57 9.25 12.53 -35.57
N LYS A 58 10.42 12.63 -34.89
CA LYS A 58 11.74 12.27 -35.42
C LYS A 58 12.06 10.77 -35.34
N VAL A 59 11.31 10.00 -34.56
CA VAL A 59 11.52 8.55 -34.42
C VAL A 59 10.52 7.73 -35.25
N SER A 60 10.87 6.47 -35.53
CA SER A 60 10.01 5.56 -36.30
C SER A 60 8.67 5.32 -35.60
N PRO A 61 7.58 5.02 -36.34
CA PRO A 61 6.26 4.77 -35.75
C PRO A 61 6.24 3.67 -34.68
N SER A 62 7.01 2.60 -34.88
CA SER A 62 7.13 1.51 -33.90
C SER A 62 7.83 1.97 -32.62
N LYS A 63 8.90 2.74 -32.74
CA LYS A 63 9.61 3.29 -31.57
C LYS A 63 8.76 4.32 -30.82
N ARG A 64 8.02 5.16 -31.55
CA ARG A 64 7.05 6.12 -30.98
C ARG A 64 6.00 5.41 -30.13
N LEU A 65 5.39 4.35 -30.67
CA LEU A 65 4.39 3.56 -29.95
C LEU A 65 4.97 2.95 -28.66
N GLU A 66 6.19 2.42 -28.71
CA GLU A 66 6.84 1.84 -27.53
C GLU A 66 7.18 2.89 -26.46
N ILE A 67 7.55 4.10 -26.85
CA ILE A 67 7.75 5.23 -25.91
C ILE A 67 6.41 5.59 -25.25
N LEU A 68 5.36 5.81 -26.03
CA LEU A 68 4.05 6.20 -25.50
C LEU A 68 3.43 5.13 -24.58
N LYS A 69 3.62 3.84 -24.88
CA LYS A 69 3.20 2.76 -23.98
C LYS A 69 3.89 2.82 -22.62
N LYS A 70 5.10 3.38 -22.54
CA LYS A 70 5.94 3.44 -21.34
C LYS A 70 5.78 4.73 -20.54
N ALA A 71 5.49 5.85 -21.19
CA ALA A 71 5.41 7.18 -20.58
C ALA A 71 4.62 7.21 -19.26
N ARG A 72 3.40 6.65 -19.25
CA ARG A 72 2.56 6.58 -18.04
C ARG A 72 3.17 5.78 -16.88
N PHE A 73 4.06 4.82 -17.16
CA PHE A 73 4.70 4.02 -16.13
C PHE A 73 5.86 4.77 -15.49
N GLU A 74 6.54 5.67 -16.20
CA GLU A 74 7.64 6.47 -15.65
C GLU A 74 7.13 7.40 -14.55
N SER A 75 6.06 8.15 -14.83
CA SER A 75 5.35 9.00 -13.87
C SER A 75 4.86 8.22 -12.64
N ARG A 76 4.32 7.01 -12.86
CA ARG A 76 3.92 6.11 -11.76
C ARG A 76 5.11 5.66 -10.92
N ASP A 77 6.18 5.21 -11.57
CA ASP A 77 7.31 4.55 -10.94
C ASP A 77 8.17 5.57 -10.16
N GLU A 78 8.24 6.83 -10.62
CA GLU A 78 8.79 7.94 -9.85
C GLU A 78 7.99 8.22 -8.58
N ALA A 79 6.67 8.36 -8.69
CA ALA A 79 5.81 8.57 -7.52
C ALA A 79 5.89 7.39 -6.52
N ALA A 80 5.99 6.16 -7.02
CA ALA A 80 6.13 4.97 -6.19
C ALA A 80 7.47 4.95 -5.45
N ARG A 81 8.59 5.28 -6.12
CA ARG A 81 9.92 5.38 -5.50
C ARG A 81 9.95 6.41 -4.38
N ARG A 82 9.44 7.62 -4.64
CA ARG A 82 9.31 8.66 -3.61
C ARG A 82 8.48 8.17 -2.42
N GLY A 83 7.37 7.47 -2.69
CA GLY A 83 6.54 6.90 -1.64
C GLY A 83 7.29 5.91 -0.75
N THR A 84 8.01 4.96 -1.35
CA THR A 84 8.86 4.01 -0.59
C THR A 84 9.88 4.74 0.26
N GLU A 85 10.60 5.70 -0.32
CA GLU A 85 11.66 6.41 0.40
C GLU A 85 11.12 7.21 1.59
N VAL A 86 9.96 7.85 1.45
CA VAL A 86 9.30 8.55 2.57
C VAL A 86 8.85 7.57 3.66
N HIS A 87 8.35 6.38 3.32
CA HIS A 87 7.99 5.37 4.33
C HIS A 87 9.22 4.89 5.10
N ASP A 88 10.30 4.56 4.39
CA ASP A 88 11.57 4.10 4.99
C ASP A 88 12.14 5.16 5.97
N LEU A 89 12.05 6.44 5.62
CA LEU A 89 12.48 7.53 6.50
C LEU A 89 11.49 7.76 7.67
N ALA A 90 10.19 7.68 7.42
CA ALA A 90 9.17 7.81 8.47
C ALA A 90 9.30 6.70 9.52
N GLU A 91 9.63 5.47 9.11
CA GLU A 91 9.94 4.36 10.02
C GLU A 91 11.09 4.71 10.96
N LYS A 92 12.25 5.06 10.41
CA LYS A 92 13.45 5.43 11.18
C LYS A 92 13.19 6.57 12.16
N LEU A 93 12.50 7.61 11.71
CA LEU A 93 12.12 8.75 12.55
C LEU A 93 11.17 8.35 13.67
N THR A 94 10.21 7.47 13.38
CA THR A 94 9.29 6.94 14.39
C THR A 94 10.03 6.16 15.48
N ASN A 95 11.12 5.48 15.11
CA ASN A 95 12.01 4.78 16.03
C ASN A 95 13.03 5.70 16.72
N GLY A 96 13.00 7.01 16.47
CA GLY A 96 13.89 7.99 17.08
C GLY A 96 15.30 8.02 16.49
N GLU A 97 15.50 7.46 15.29
CA GLU A 97 16.78 7.48 14.59
C GLU A 97 17.00 8.83 13.88
N GLU A 98 18.26 9.27 13.82
CA GLU A 98 18.67 10.39 12.97
C GLU A 98 18.79 9.89 11.51
N VAL A 99 18.25 10.68 10.58
CA VAL A 99 18.24 10.32 9.15
C VAL A 99 18.81 11.44 8.29
N ASP A 100 19.63 11.07 7.31
CA ASP A 100 20.02 11.97 6.23
C ASP A 100 18.88 12.05 5.22
N VAL A 101 18.33 13.25 5.04
CA VAL A 101 17.15 13.47 4.20
C VAL A 101 17.55 14.10 2.87
N PRO A 102 17.28 13.45 1.73
CA PRO A 102 17.44 14.08 0.42
C PRO A 102 16.56 15.32 0.30
N GLU A 103 17.11 16.38 -0.31
CA GLU A 103 16.42 17.67 -0.47
C GLU A 103 15.05 17.54 -1.16
N GLU A 104 14.94 16.63 -2.13
CA GLU A 104 13.71 16.38 -2.90
C GLU A 104 12.51 15.88 -2.05
N ILE A 105 12.78 15.25 -0.90
CA ILE A 105 11.75 14.69 -0.01
C ILE A 105 11.75 15.33 1.39
N ALA A 106 12.61 16.34 1.62
CA ALA A 106 12.74 17.03 2.91
C ALA A 106 11.38 17.48 3.49
N GLY A 107 10.55 18.13 2.68
CA GLY A 107 9.23 18.60 3.12
C GLY A 107 8.27 17.46 3.53
N TYR A 108 8.39 16.28 2.92
CA TYR A 108 7.60 15.11 3.32
C TYR A 108 8.04 14.58 4.68
N VAL A 109 9.36 14.51 4.89
CA VAL A 109 9.94 14.08 6.17
C VAL A 109 9.61 15.06 7.28
N GLU A 110 9.76 16.36 7.06
CA GLU A 110 9.36 17.40 8.02
C GLU A 110 7.88 17.27 8.40
N SER A 111 7.03 16.99 7.42
CA SER A 111 5.60 16.77 7.66
C SER A 111 5.30 15.50 8.46
N ALA A 112 6.07 14.44 8.25
CA ALA A 112 5.98 13.21 9.05
C ALA A 112 6.43 13.47 10.50
N VAL A 113 7.56 14.14 10.72
CA VAL A 113 8.03 14.57 12.06
C VAL A 113 6.97 15.42 12.74
N LYS A 114 6.39 16.39 12.02
CA LYS A 114 5.34 17.24 12.55
C LYS A 114 4.13 16.44 13.03
N PHE A 115 3.71 15.42 12.27
CA PHE A 115 2.63 14.53 12.71
C PHE A 115 3.02 13.76 13.98
N LEU A 116 4.21 13.17 14.02
CA LEU A 116 4.70 12.42 15.20
C LEU A 116 4.68 13.30 16.45
N ASP A 117 5.13 14.55 16.33
CA ASP A 117 5.19 15.53 17.41
C ASP A 117 3.82 16.06 17.83
N ASP A 118 2.96 16.40 16.87
CA ASP A 118 1.62 16.94 17.12
C ASP A 118 0.72 15.89 17.77
N PHE A 119 0.79 14.64 17.29
CA PHE A 119 0.00 13.53 17.83
C PHE A 119 0.65 12.86 19.03
N LYS A 120 1.87 13.26 19.43
CA LYS A 120 2.64 12.64 20.52
C LYS A 120 2.70 11.12 20.37
N VAL A 121 3.10 10.67 19.19
CA VAL A 121 3.10 9.26 18.80
C VAL A 121 4.03 8.47 19.72
N GLN A 122 3.49 7.41 20.32
CA GLN A 122 4.23 6.40 21.07
C GLN A 122 4.12 5.08 20.30
N PRO A 123 5.13 4.72 19.49
CA PRO A 123 5.06 3.55 18.63
C PRO A 123 4.98 2.25 19.44
N ILE A 124 4.18 1.31 18.94
CA ILE A 124 4.11 -0.07 19.42
C ILE A 124 4.71 -1.01 18.37
N LEU A 125 4.37 -0.81 17.09
CA LEU A 125 4.94 -1.52 15.95
C LEU A 125 5.24 -0.55 14.81
N THR A 126 6.33 -0.76 14.12
CA THR A 126 6.72 -0.09 12.87
C THR A 126 7.13 -1.13 11.83
N GLU A 127 6.70 -0.98 10.58
CA GLU A 127 7.04 -1.88 9.46
C GLU A 127 6.88 -3.39 9.80
N ALA A 128 5.83 -3.73 10.55
CA ALA A 128 5.62 -5.08 11.04
C ALA A 128 4.93 -5.95 9.97
N THR A 129 5.49 -7.13 9.71
CA THR A 129 4.85 -8.10 8.80
C THR A 129 3.72 -8.82 9.52
N VAL A 130 2.53 -8.80 8.94
CA VAL A 130 1.30 -9.41 9.49
C VAL A 130 0.75 -10.47 8.55
N ALA A 131 0.05 -11.46 9.11
CA ALA A 131 -0.57 -12.51 8.33
C ALA A 131 -1.88 -13.01 8.91
N HIS A 132 -2.76 -13.45 8.02
CA HIS A 132 -4.00 -14.14 8.35
C HIS A 132 -4.01 -15.50 7.65
N ARG A 133 -3.78 -16.53 8.46
CA ARG A 133 -3.49 -17.89 8.04
C ARG A 133 -4.68 -18.52 7.34
N LYS A 134 -5.90 -18.38 7.89
CA LYS A 134 -7.12 -18.94 7.27
C LYS A 134 -7.45 -18.27 5.93
N GLY A 135 -7.13 -16.99 5.80
CA GLY A 135 -7.37 -16.20 4.59
C GLY A 135 -6.23 -16.27 3.58
N ASN A 136 -5.12 -16.93 3.91
CA ASN A 136 -3.88 -17.03 3.14
C ASN A 136 -3.42 -15.68 2.55
N TYR A 137 -3.37 -14.64 3.39
CA TYR A 137 -2.85 -13.33 3.01
C TYR A 137 -1.89 -12.78 4.05
N ALA A 138 -0.99 -11.91 3.60
CA ALA A 138 -0.03 -11.21 4.44
C ALA A 138 0.25 -9.80 3.90
N GLY A 139 0.87 -8.97 4.71
CA GLY A 139 1.34 -7.65 4.32
C GLY A 139 2.29 -7.07 5.35
N THR A 140 2.76 -5.87 5.09
CA THR A 140 3.55 -5.07 6.05
C THR A 140 2.69 -3.88 6.43
N LEU A 141 2.45 -3.69 7.72
CA LEU A 141 1.78 -2.49 8.24
C LEU A 141 2.83 -1.44 8.57
N ASP A 142 2.47 -0.17 8.39
CA ASP A 142 3.43 0.92 8.56
C ASP A 142 3.64 1.25 10.05
N LEU A 143 2.53 1.46 10.79
CA LEU A 143 2.60 1.93 12.17
C LEU A 143 1.40 1.47 13.01
N VAL A 144 1.66 0.97 14.22
CA VAL A 144 0.68 0.86 15.32
C VAL A 144 1.19 1.69 16.48
N PHE A 145 0.36 2.56 17.04
CA PHE A 145 0.80 3.48 18.09
C PHE A 145 -0.29 3.81 19.12
N ARG A 146 0.15 4.35 20.26
CA ARG A 146 -0.69 5.03 21.23
C ARG A 146 -0.31 6.51 21.32
N SER A 147 -1.19 7.30 21.90
CA SER A 147 -0.91 8.70 22.16
C SER A 147 -1.48 9.09 23.53
N PRO A 148 -0.73 9.86 24.35
CA PRO A 148 -1.25 10.39 25.60
C PRO A 148 -2.41 11.38 25.37
N LEU A 149 -2.57 11.91 24.16
CA LEU A 149 -3.68 12.79 23.79
C LEU A 149 -5.00 12.04 23.64
N PHE A 150 -4.96 10.71 23.43
CA PHE A 150 -6.13 9.86 23.22
C PHE A 150 -6.09 8.62 24.15
N PRO A 151 -6.32 8.80 25.46
CA PRO A 151 -6.23 7.71 26.42
C PRO A 151 -7.18 6.54 26.08
N GLY A 152 -6.66 5.32 26.18
CA GLY A 152 -7.42 4.09 25.93
C GLY A 152 -7.59 3.71 24.45
N LYS A 153 -7.06 4.52 23.52
CA LYS A 153 -7.05 4.19 22.09
C LYS A 153 -5.70 3.62 21.65
N THR A 154 -5.75 2.61 20.78
CA THR A 154 -4.60 2.12 20.02
C THR A 154 -4.93 2.24 18.55
N PHE A 155 -4.07 2.93 17.80
CA PHE A 155 -4.28 3.23 16.39
C PHE A 155 -3.45 2.29 15.53
N ILE A 156 -4.06 1.73 14.49
CA ILE A 156 -3.32 1.25 13.32
C ILE A 156 -3.33 2.34 12.26
N SER A 157 -2.19 2.60 11.63
CA SER A 157 -2.08 3.66 10.64
C SER A 157 -1.23 3.27 9.44
N ASP A 158 -1.47 3.99 8.35
CA ASP A 158 -0.77 3.84 7.08
C ASP A 158 -0.44 5.24 6.53
N TRP A 159 0.80 5.40 6.09
CA TRP A 159 1.30 6.63 5.48
C TRP A 159 0.90 6.65 4.01
N LYS A 160 0.44 7.82 3.54
CA LYS A 160 0.10 8.02 2.13
C LYS A 160 0.78 9.29 1.62
N THR A 161 1.50 9.17 0.51
CA THR A 161 2.21 10.29 -0.15
C THR A 161 1.61 10.64 -1.53
N ASN A 162 0.44 10.07 -1.83
CA ASN A 162 -0.25 10.26 -3.10
C ASN A 162 -0.56 11.74 -3.36
N ARG A 163 -0.44 12.18 -4.61
CA ARG A 163 -0.69 13.59 -5.00
C ARG A 163 -2.14 14.03 -4.80
N SER A 164 -3.08 13.11 -5.00
CA SER A 164 -4.52 13.35 -5.10
C SER A 164 -5.31 13.09 -3.81
N GLY A 165 -4.64 12.78 -2.71
CA GLY A 165 -5.26 12.46 -1.43
C GLY A 165 -5.40 10.96 -1.15
N ILE A 166 -6.13 10.65 -0.07
CA ILE A 166 -6.35 9.28 0.41
C ILE A 166 -7.56 8.67 -0.28
N TYR A 167 -7.38 7.45 -0.80
CA TYR A 167 -8.45 6.66 -1.37
C TYR A 167 -9.09 5.77 -0.30
N GLY A 168 -10.42 5.60 -0.39
CA GLY A 168 -11.19 4.78 0.55
C GLY A 168 -10.74 3.31 0.61
N GLU A 169 -10.05 2.81 -0.41
CA GLU A 169 -9.45 1.46 -0.38
C GLU A 169 -8.39 1.28 0.73
N THR A 170 -7.84 2.37 1.26
CA THR A 170 -6.96 2.35 2.44
C THR A 170 -7.68 1.75 3.67
N ALA A 171 -9.00 1.93 3.77
CA ALA A 171 -9.81 1.32 4.81
C ALA A 171 -9.78 -0.22 4.73
N LEU A 172 -9.82 -0.77 3.51
CA LEU A 172 -9.74 -2.22 3.28
C LEU A 172 -8.38 -2.78 3.70
N GLN A 173 -7.31 -2.03 3.41
CA GLN A 173 -5.94 -2.40 3.80
C GLN A 173 -5.79 -2.41 5.32
N LEU A 174 -6.20 -1.34 5.99
CA LEU A 174 -6.14 -1.22 7.46
C LEU A 174 -7.04 -2.25 8.15
N ALA A 175 -8.23 -2.54 7.61
CA ALA A 175 -9.10 -3.59 8.11
C ALA A 175 -8.45 -4.97 7.96
N ALA A 176 -7.84 -5.28 6.81
CA ALA A 176 -7.12 -6.54 6.61
C ALA A 176 -5.98 -6.73 7.62
N TYR A 177 -5.24 -5.67 7.93
CA TYR A 177 -4.17 -5.74 8.93
C TYR A 177 -4.71 -5.84 10.36
N ARG A 178 -5.71 -5.04 10.72
CA ARG A 178 -6.36 -5.06 12.05
C ARG A 178 -6.87 -6.46 12.40
N TYR A 179 -7.46 -7.16 11.43
CA TYR A 179 -8.01 -8.51 11.59
C TYR A 179 -7.07 -9.61 11.12
N ALA A 180 -5.77 -9.33 10.94
CA ALA A 180 -4.78 -10.37 10.76
C ALA A 180 -4.68 -11.23 12.04
N ASP A 181 -4.23 -12.48 11.90
CA ASP A 181 -4.16 -13.40 13.04
C ASP A 181 -2.98 -13.02 13.95
N PHE A 182 -1.83 -12.68 13.35
CA PHE A 182 -0.59 -12.41 14.05
C PHE A 182 0.32 -11.47 13.24
N TYR A 183 1.29 -10.88 13.94
CA TYR A 183 2.46 -10.24 13.35
C TYR A 183 3.73 -11.01 13.72
N GLN A 184 4.77 -10.85 12.91
CA GLN A 184 6.08 -11.44 13.14
C GLN A 184 6.91 -10.50 14.04
N ASP A 185 7.37 -11.01 15.18
CA ASP A 185 8.30 -10.33 16.09
C ASP A 185 9.55 -11.21 16.29
N GLY A 186 10.63 -10.85 15.60
CA GLY A 186 11.81 -11.72 15.49
C GLY A 186 11.43 -13.10 14.93
N ASP A 187 11.65 -14.16 15.72
CA ASP A 187 11.28 -15.54 15.38
C ASP A 187 9.88 -15.96 15.88
N SER A 188 9.16 -15.07 16.56
CA SER A 188 7.87 -15.36 17.20
C SER A 188 6.68 -14.81 16.42
N GLU A 189 5.55 -15.53 16.48
CA GLU A 189 4.25 -15.03 16.04
C GLU A 189 3.49 -14.47 17.24
N VAL A 190 3.15 -13.19 17.20
CA VAL A 190 2.41 -12.52 18.27
C VAL A 190 1.00 -12.20 17.79
N PRO A 191 -0.07 -12.60 18.52
CA PRO A 191 -1.44 -12.31 18.12
C PRO A 191 -1.70 -10.81 17.94
N MET A 192 -2.30 -10.43 16.81
CA MET A 192 -2.70 -9.03 16.56
C MET A 192 -3.69 -8.52 17.61
N SER A 193 -4.52 -9.41 18.16
CA SER A 193 -5.48 -9.09 19.22
C SER A 193 -4.81 -8.54 20.49
N ASN A 194 -3.54 -8.87 20.75
CA ASN A 194 -2.81 -8.37 21.92
C ASN A 194 -2.56 -6.86 21.85
N LEU A 195 -2.57 -6.27 20.65
CA LEU A 195 -2.34 -4.83 20.46
C LEU A 195 -3.56 -4.00 20.91
N GLY A 196 -4.76 -4.60 20.95
CA GLY A 196 -5.99 -3.90 21.33
C GLY A 196 -6.30 -2.72 20.42
N ILE A 197 -6.13 -2.88 19.09
CA ILE A 197 -6.39 -1.83 18.09
C ILE A 197 -7.87 -1.45 18.08
N THR A 198 -8.14 -0.18 18.39
CA THR A 198 -9.49 0.39 18.49
C THR A 198 -9.86 1.19 17.25
N ASP A 199 -8.92 1.94 16.69
CA ASP A 199 -9.13 2.96 15.66
C ASP A 199 -8.12 2.77 14.51
N ALA A 200 -8.48 3.24 13.32
CA ALA A 200 -7.61 3.18 12.14
C ALA A 200 -7.47 4.58 11.50
N LEU A 201 -6.24 4.96 11.16
CA LEU A 201 -5.93 6.26 10.59
C LEU A 201 -5.18 6.12 9.27
N ALA A 202 -5.45 7.01 8.32
CA ALA A 202 -4.60 7.20 7.16
C ALA A 202 -4.00 8.60 7.20
N ILE A 203 -2.67 8.67 7.08
CA ILE A 203 -1.91 9.90 7.30
C ILE A 203 -1.41 10.37 5.94
N TRP A 204 -2.05 11.40 5.39
CA TRP A 204 -1.66 11.98 4.12
C TRP A 204 -0.50 12.96 4.34
N ILE A 205 0.69 12.57 3.91
CA ILE A 205 1.91 13.38 3.96
C ILE A 205 2.13 14.06 2.60
N ARG A 206 2.41 15.35 2.64
CA ARG A 206 2.80 16.19 1.49
C ARG A 206 4.06 16.95 1.86
N ALA A 207 4.69 17.58 0.87
CA ALA A 207 5.85 18.42 1.11
C ALA A 207 5.54 19.66 1.98
N ASP A 208 4.27 20.07 2.05
CA ASP A 208 3.81 21.30 2.70
C ASP A 208 2.99 21.06 3.97
N GLY A 209 2.90 19.81 4.44
CA GLY A 209 2.18 19.45 5.66
C GLY A 209 1.52 18.07 5.58
N TYR A 210 0.68 17.79 6.58
CA TYR A 210 -0.04 16.53 6.67
C TYR A 210 -1.55 16.70 6.90
N THR A 211 -2.31 15.64 6.69
CA THR A 211 -3.73 15.56 7.05
C THR A 211 -4.05 14.13 7.50
N VAL A 212 -4.76 14.00 8.61
CA VAL A 212 -5.13 12.69 9.18
C VAL A 212 -6.60 12.42 8.90
N TYR A 213 -6.89 11.25 8.37
CA TYR A 213 -8.26 10.77 8.13
C TYR A 213 -8.52 9.56 9.00
N GLU A 214 -9.67 9.57 9.68
CA GLU A 214 -10.21 8.35 10.29
C GLU A 214 -10.69 7.41 9.18
N MET A 215 -10.31 6.15 9.29
CA MET A 215 -10.67 5.11 8.33
C MET A 215 -11.55 4.07 9.01
N ASP A 216 -12.60 3.66 8.31
CA ASP A 216 -13.44 2.56 8.80
C ASP A 216 -12.67 1.22 8.70
N ALA A 217 -12.25 0.68 9.85
CA ALA A 217 -11.66 -0.65 9.94
C ALA A 217 -12.57 -1.61 10.71
N SER A 218 -13.89 -1.52 10.54
CA SER A 218 -14.88 -2.37 11.20
C SER A 218 -14.89 -3.82 10.67
N PRO A 219 -15.62 -4.75 11.34
CA PRO A 219 -15.86 -6.10 10.82
C PRO A 219 -16.56 -6.12 9.46
N GLU A 220 -17.41 -5.14 9.17
CA GLU A 220 -18.10 -4.98 7.88
C GLU A 220 -17.09 -4.64 6.79
N THR A 221 -16.18 -3.69 7.04
CA THR A 221 -15.12 -3.34 6.08
C THR A 221 -14.13 -4.50 5.88
N PHE A 222 -13.81 -5.27 6.93
CA PHE A 222 -13.06 -6.50 6.77
C PHE A 222 -13.80 -7.55 5.93
N THR A 223 -15.12 -7.62 6.05
CA THR A 223 -15.96 -8.48 5.22
C THR A 223 -15.94 -8.04 3.76
N LEU A 224 -15.98 -6.75 3.49
CA LEU A 224 -15.79 -6.20 2.16
C LEU A 224 -14.42 -6.57 1.58
N PHE A 225 -13.34 -6.45 2.36
CA PHE A 225 -12.00 -6.89 1.95
C PHE A 225 -11.96 -8.38 1.57
N LYS A 226 -12.65 -9.26 2.31
CA LYS A 226 -12.74 -10.69 1.96
C LYS A 226 -13.43 -10.91 0.61
N TYR A 227 -14.48 -10.14 0.27
CA TYR A 227 -15.12 -10.22 -1.04
C TYR A 227 -14.19 -9.76 -2.15
N VAL A 228 -13.51 -8.63 -1.96
CA VAL A 228 -12.49 -8.14 -2.90
C VAL A 228 -11.40 -9.19 -3.13
N SER A 229 -10.92 -9.82 -2.06
CA SER A 229 -9.93 -10.89 -2.10
C SER A 229 -10.43 -12.14 -2.86
N ALA A 230 -11.71 -12.49 -2.71
CA ALA A 230 -12.31 -13.60 -3.44
C ALA A 230 -12.39 -13.29 -4.95
N VAL A 231 -12.79 -12.07 -5.33
CA VAL A 231 -12.81 -11.62 -6.73
C VAL A 231 -11.39 -11.65 -7.32
N ALA A 232 -10.40 -11.10 -6.60
CA ALA A 232 -9.00 -11.08 -7.02
C ALA A 232 -8.43 -12.48 -7.33
N ARG A 233 -8.89 -13.50 -6.61
CA ARG A 233 -8.48 -14.90 -6.84
C ARG A 233 -9.27 -15.51 -7.99
N GLY A 234 -10.58 -15.29 -8.03
CA GLY A 234 -11.46 -15.83 -9.07
C GLY A 234 -11.11 -15.32 -10.47
N THR A 235 -10.66 -14.07 -10.60
CA THR A 235 -10.22 -13.51 -11.91
C THR A 235 -9.08 -14.30 -12.54
N LYS A 236 -8.25 -14.98 -11.75
CA LYS A 236 -7.11 -15.79 -12.22
C LYS A 236 -7.52 -17.13 -12.81
N THR A 237 -8.73 -17.62 -12.49
CA THR A 237 -9.24 -18.94 -12.90
C THR A 237 -10.51 -18.83 -13.76
N LEU A 238 -10.86 -17.65 -14.27
CA LEU A 238 -12.08 -17.45 -15.07
C LEU A 238 -12.12 -18.32 -16.34
N ASN A 239 -10.96 -18.61 -16.93
CA ASN A 239 -10.91 -19.50 -18.09
C ASN A 239 -11.36 -20.93 -17.76
N ASP A 240 -11.24 -21.36 -16.50
CA ASP A 240 -11.66 -22.70 -16.06
C ASP A 240 -13.19 -22.82 -16.01
N LEU A 241 -13.91 -21.70 -16.06
CA LEU A 241 -15.37 -21.66 -16.13
C LEU A 241 -15.90 -21.90 -17.56
N LYS A 242 -15.02 -21.91 -18.57
CA LYS A 242 -15.42 -22.24 -19.95
C LYS A 242 -15.76 -23.72 -20.03
N GLY A 243 -17.02 -24.00 -20.40
CA GLY A 243 -17.45 -25.34 -20.74
C GLY A 243 -16.73 -25.88 -21.99
N LYS A 244 -16.91 -27.16 -22.26
CA LYS A 244 -16.41 -27.77 -23.50
C LYS A 244 -17.14 -27.18 -24.71
N GLU A 245 -16.46 -27.12 -25.84
CA GLU A 245 -17.08 -26.84 -27.13
C GLU A 245 -18.17 -27.88 -27.41
N ILE A 246 -19.35 -27.42 -27.83
CA ILE A 246 -20.47 -28.28 -28.23
C ILE A 246 -20.43 -28.35 -29.76
N ALA A 247 -20.13 -29.53 -30.30
CA ALA A 247 -20.21 -29.79 -31.74
C ALA A 247 -21.68 -29.94 -32.16
N ALA A 248 -22.00 -29.44 -33.35
CA ALA A 248 -23.31 -29.61 -34.02
C ALA A 248 -23.39 -30.94 -34.76
#